data_AF-A0A2E9K931-F1
#
_entry.id   AF-A0A2E9K931-F1
#
_cell.length_a   1.000
_cell.length_b   1.000
_cell.length_c   1.000
_cell.angle_alpha   90.00
_cell.angle_beta   90.00
_cell.angle_gamma   90.00
#
_symmetry.space_group_name_H-M   'P 1'
#
loop_
_entity.id
_entity.type
_entity.pdbx_description
1 polymer ?
#
loop_
_entity_poly.entity_id
_entity_poly.type
_entity_poly.pdbx_seq_one_letter_code
_entity_poly.pdbx_strand_id
1 'polypeptide(L)'
;MDITFLCPKHTEWVYSHPEQAVHFLARDEYQGSMLYADGQYREAIAYLGCAFDIAAILLEVDGGDNDAMRLKLESLGDLLSDAYNKLGLVHYKSAIEIRAAGLLSTMPYYNVAVLHA
;
A
#
# COMPACT_ATOMS: atom_id res chain seq x y z
N MET A 1 -13.10 -8.84 5.77
CA MET A 1 -13.01 -7.41 6.13
C MET A 1 -12.06 -6.81 5.14
N ASP A 2 -12.50 -5.82 4.37
CA ASP A 2 -11.65 -5.17 3.38
C ASP A 2 -11.05 -3.92 4.01
N ILE A 3 -9.72 -3.87 4.11
CA ILE A 3 -8.99 -2.72 4.64
C ILE A 3 -8.53 -1.88 3.46
N THR A 4 -9.06 -0.67 3.38
CA THR A 4 -8.63 0.39 2.46
C THR A 4 -8.39 1.65 3.28
N PHE A 5 -7.38 2.42 2.91
CA PHE A 5 -6.91 3.59 3.65
C PHE A 5 -7.17 4.89 2.87
N LEU A 6 -7.04 4.84 1.54
CA LEU A 6 -7.50 5.92 0.69
C LEU A 6 -9.03 5.87 0.53
N CYS A 7 -9.64 7.04 0.60
CA CYS A 7 -11.04 7.18 0.22
C CYS A 7 -11.17 7.18 -1.32
N PRO A 8 -12.38 6.89 -1.86
CA PRO A 8 -12.58 6.76 -3.32
C PRO A 8 -12.04 7.95 -4.13
N LYS A 9 -12.21 9.17 -3.62
CA LYS A 9 -11.71 10.39 -4.27
C LYS A 9 -10.19 10.43 -4.38
N HIS A 10 -9.46 10.01 -3.33
CA HIS A 10 -8.00 9.97 -3.38
C HIS A 10 -7.50 8.81 -4.23
N THR A 11 -8.18 7.67 -4.20
CA THR A 11 -7.91 6.54 -5.10
C THR A 11 -7.99 6.97 -6.56
N GLU A 12 -9.10 7.60 -6.97
CA GLU A 12 -9.29 8.13 -8.33
C GLU A 12 -8.22 9.15 -8.72
N TRP A 13 -7.85 10.03 -7.78
CA TRP A 13 -6.80 11.03 -8.03
C TRP A 13 -5.44 10.39 -8.30
N VAL A 14 -5.06 9.33 -7.55
CA VAL A 14 -3.79 8.60 -7.74
C VAL A 14 -3.74 7.94 -9.12
N TYR A 15 -4.81 7.25 -9.53
CA TYR A 15 -4.89 6.67 -10.89
C TYR A 15 -4.76 7.74 -11.99
N SER A 16 -5.27 8.95 -11.75
CA SER A 16 -5.20 10.05 -12.71
C SER A 16 -3.86 10.80 -12.71
N HIS A 17 -3.05 10.66 -11.66
CA HIS A 17 -1.80 11.41 -11.46
C HIS A 17 -0.66 10.54 -10.87
N PRO A 18 -0.30 9.40 -11.50
CA PRO A 18 0.62 8.43 -10.92
C PRO A 18 2.03 9.01 -10.65
N GLU A 19 2.56 9.82 -11.57
CA GLU A 19 3.87 10.47 -11.41
C GLU A 19 3.93 11.38 -10.16
N GLN A 20 2.85 12.11 -9.90
CA GLN A 20 2.75 13.01 -8.76
C GLN A 20 2.52 12.23 -7.47
N ALA A 21 1.77 11.13 -7.53
CA ALA A 21 1.47 10.29 -6.39
C ALA A 21 2.72 9.67 -5.75
N VAL A 22 3.82 9.47 -6.51
CA VAL A 22 5.12 9.04 -5.95
C VAL A 22 5.61 9.97 -4.84
N HIS A 23 5.36 11.27 -4.93
CA HIS A 23 5.74 12.22 -3.89
C HIS A 23 4.89 12.08 -2.62
N PHE A 24 3.60 11.78 -2.78
CA PHE A 24 2.69 11.53 -1.65
C PHE A 24 3.04 10.22 -0.95
N LEU A 25 3.36 9.19 -1.73
CA LEU A 25 3.89 7.92 -1.23
C LEU A 25 5.12 8.14 -0.35
N ALA A 26 6.15 8.81 -0.88
CA ALA A 26 7.39 9.04 -0.14
C ALA A 26 7.17 9.85 1.15
N ARG A 27 6.30 10.87 1.09
CA ARG A 27 5.95 11.69 2.25
C ARG A 27 5.25 10.87 3.34
N ASP A 28 4.23 10.10 2.96
CA ASP A 28 3.40 9.35 3.91
C ASP A 28 4.17 8.16 4.49
N GLU A 29 5.00 7.50 3.69
CA GLU A 29 5.95 6.48 4.16
C GLU A 29 6.92 7.05 5.19
N TYR A 30 7.54 8.20 4.91
CA TYR A 30 8.47 8.84 5.85
C TYR A 30 7.79 9.21 7.16
N GLN A 31 6.65 9.91 7.09
CA GLN A 31 5.91 10.33 8.28
C GLN A 31 5.41 9.12 9.10
N GLY A 32 4.87 8.10 8.43
CA GLY A 32 4.40 6.88 9.07
C GLY A 32 5.53 6.11 9.75
N SER A 33 6.70 6.03 9.11
CA SER A 33 7.88 5.35 9.65
C SER A 33 8.44 6.06 10.87
N MET A 34 8.46 7.40 10.87
CA MET A 34 8.85 8.21 12.03
C MET A 34 7.92 7.97 13.23
N LEU A 35 6.61 8.05 13.01
CA LEU A 35 5.61 7.77 14.06
C LEU A 35 5.72 6.34 14.59
N TYR A 36 5.95 5.37 13.70
CA TYR A 36 6.13 3.97 14.08
C TYR A 36 7.37 3.79 14.96
N ALA A 37 8.50 4.41 14.58
CA ALA A 37 9.74 4.38 15.35
C ALA A 37 9.59 5.00 16.75
N ASP A 38 8.75 6.03 16.87
CA ASP A 38 8.40 6.67 18.15
C ASP A 38 7.36 5.88 18.97
N GLY A 39 6.92 4.72 18.50
CA GLY A 39 5.91 3.88 19.17
C GLY A 39 4.47 4.40 19.05
N GLN A 40 4.24 5.44 18.23
CA GLN A 40 2.93 6.01 17.95
C GLN A 40 2.20 5.18 16.88
N TYR A 41 1.98 3.90 17.17
CA TYR A 41 1.49 2.91 16.19
C TYR A 41 0.12 3.26 15.61
N ARG A 42 -0.77 3.84 16.42
CA ARG A 42 -2.14 4.18 15.97
C ARG A 42 -2.11 5.29 14.93
N GLU A 43 -1.31 6.31 15.15
CA GLU A 43 -1.09 7.42 14.25
C GLU A 43 -0.30 6.98 13.00
N ALA A 44 0.71 6.13 13.19
CA ALA A 44 1.52 5.58 12.10
C ALA A 44 0.67 4.84 11.06
N ILE A 45 -0.30 4.03 11.51
CA ILE A 45 -1.18 3.24 10.61
C ILE A 45 -1.88 4.11 9.56
N ALA A 46 -2.29 5.34 9.90
CA ALA A 46 -2.98 6.22 8.95
C ALA A 46 -2.05 6.61 7.78
N TYR A 47 -0.80 6.97 8.08
CA TYR A 47 0.17 7.36 7.06
C TYR A 47 0.72 6.15 6.29
N LEU A 48 1.09 5.08 7.00
CA LEU A 48 1.58 3.84 6.39
C LEU A 48 0.51 3.20 5.50
N GLY A 49 -0.76 3.28 5.91
CA GLY A 49 -1.89 2.79 5.12
C GLY A 49 -2.11 3.56 3.83
N CYS A 50 -2.05 4.90 3.87
CA CYS A 50 -2.10 5.73 2.66
C CYS A 50 -0.94 5.41 1.72
N ALA A 51 0.28 5.29 2.25
CA ALA A 51 1.45 4.88 1.48
C ALA A 51 1.24 3.49 0.84
N PHE A 52 0.70 2.52 1.58
CA PHE A 52 0.43 1.17 1.08
C PHE A 52 -0.55 1.18 -0.10
N ASP A 53 -1.65 1.92 0.01
CA ASP A 53 -2.64 2.04 -1.06
C ASP A 53 -2.07 2.75 -2.30
N ILE A 54 -1.28 3.81 -2.12
CA ILE A 54 -0.61 4.48 -3.25
C ILE A 54 0.37 3.53 -3.93
N ALA A 55 1.20 2.81 -3.17
CA ALA A 55 2.16 1.84 -3.71
C ALA A 55 1.46 0.72 -4.49
N ALA A 56 0.33 0.21 -3.97
CA ALA A 56 -0.46 -0.81 -4.65
C ALA A 56 -0.99 -0.32 -6.00
N ILE A 57 -1.55 0.90 -6.03
CA ILE A 57 -2.06 1.52 -7.28
C ILE A 57 -0.93 1.78 -8.27
N LEU A 58 0.21 2.31 -7.82
CA LEU A 58 1.34 2.59 -8.70
C LEU A 58 1.93 1.31 -9.30
N LEU A 59 2.00 0.24 -8.52
CA LEU A 59 2.43 -1.06 -9.01
C LEU A 59 1.45 -1.65 -10.03
N GLU A 60 0.14 -1.48 -9.81
CA GLU A 60 -0.89 -1.86 -10.78
C GLU A 60 -0.78 -1.07 -12.10
N VAL A 61 -0.61 0.26 -12.01
CA VAL A 61 -0.46 1.15 -13.17
C VAL A 61 0.79 0.79 -13.99
N ASP A 62 1.86 0.33 -13.34
CA ASP A 62 3.09 -0.15 -14.00
C ASP A 62 3.02 -1.63 -14.44
N GLY A 63 1.81 -2.21 -14.49
CA GLY A 63 1.58 -3.59 -14.96
C GLY A 63 2.09 -4.69 -14.01
N GLY A 64 2.58 -4.32 -12.82
CA GLY A 64 3.12 -5.25 -11.84
C GLY A 64 4.63 -5.53 -11.97
N ASP A 65 5.35 -4.93 -12.91
CA ASP A 65 6.75 -5.30 -13.21
C ASP A 65 7.79 -4.50 -12.40
N ASN A 66 7.33 -3.63 -11.49
CA ASN A 66 8.20 -2.76 -10.70
C ASN A 66 8.69 -3.43 -9.41
N ASP A 67 9.84 -4.09 -9.46
CA ASP A 67 10.44 -4.75 -8.28
C ASP A 67 10.64 -3.81 -7.10
N ALA A 68 11.03 -2.56 -7.35
CA ALA A 68 11.22 -1.58 -6.28
C ALA A 68 9.88 -1.25 -5.59
N MET A 69 8.80 -1.13 -6.35
CA MET A 69 7.47 -0.90 -5.80
C MET A 69 6.91 -2.13 -5.09
N ARG A 70 7.22 -3.35 -5.56
CA ARG A 70 6.89 -4.61 -4.87
C ARG A 70 7.54 -4.68 -3.50
N LEU A 71 8.85 -4.44 -3.42
CA LEU A 71 9.59 -4.42 -2.15
C LEU A 71 9.04 -3.37 -1.19
N LYS A 72 8.65 -2.21 -1.72
CA LYS A 72 8.03 -1.15 -0.94
C LYS A 72 6.66 -1.56 -0.39
N LEU A 73 5.82 -2.18 -1.23
CA LEU A 73 4.51 -2.67 -0.82
C LEU A 73 4.62 -3.76 0.26
N GLU A 74 5.59 -4.67 0.12
CA GLU A 74 5.92 -5.69 1.12
C GLU A 74 6.34 -5.03 2.44
N SER A 75 7.31 -4.12 2.41
CA SER A 75 7.79 -3.42 3.61
C SER A 75 6.69 -2.63 4.33
N LEU A 76 5.81 -1.95 3.60
CA LEU A 76 4.66 -1.24 4.16
C LEU A 76 3.63 -2.20 4.77
N GLY A 77 3.39 -3.34 4.13
CA GLY A 77 2.52 -4.41 4.64
C GLY A 77 3.03 -4.98 5.96
N ASP A 78 4.35 -5.23 6.06
CA ASP A 78 4.99 -5.72 7.28
C ASP A 78 4.91 -4.71 8.42
N LEU A 79 5.19 -3.43 8.15
CA LEU A 79 5.06 -2.36 9.15
C LEU A 79 3.62 -2.22 9.67
N LEU A 80 2.63 -2.29 8.77
CA LEU A 80 1.22 -2.26 9.16
C LEU A 80 0.83 -3.49 9.98
N SER A 81 1.25 -4.69 9.56
CA SER A 81 1.00 -5.93 10.30
C SER A 81 1.58 -5.86 11.71
N ASP A 82 2.84 -5.43 11.85
CA ASP A 82 3.44 -5.27 13.17
C ASP A 82 2.77 -4.17 13.98
N ALA A 83 2.44 -3.02 13.40
CA ALA A 83 1.72 -1.96 14.12
C ALA A 83 0.37 -2.44 14.66
N TYR A 84 -0.42 -3.19 13.87
CA TYR A 84 -1.66 -3.81 14.34
C TYR A 84 -1.40 -4.85 15.45
N ASN A 85 -0.32 -5.63 15.33
CA ASN A 85 0.10 -6.59 16.34
C ASN A 85 0.45 -5.91 17.67
N LYS A 86 1.21 -4.80 17.65
CA LYS A 86 1.55 -3.99 18.84
C LYS A 86 0.32 -3.44 19.55
N LEU A 87 -0.75 -3.16 18.80
CA LEU A 87 -2.03 -2.68 19.34
C LEU A 87 -3.01 -3.80 19.74
N GLY A 88 -2.63 -5.08 19.56
CA GLY A 88 -3.52 -6.22 19.83
C GLY A 88 -4.69 -6.36 18.85
N LEU A 89 -4.62 -5.72 17.67
CA LEU A 89 -5.68 -5.67 16.67
C LEU A 89 -5.57 -6.83 15.67
N VAL A 90 -5.69 -8.07 16.17
CA VAL A 90 -5.38 -9.30 15.42
C VAL A 90 -6.17 -9.45 14.11
N HIS A 91 -7.44 -9.06 14.06
CA HIS A 91 -8.23 -9.13 12.83
C HIS A 91 -7.75 -8.17 11.75
N TYR A 92 -7.26 -6.99 12.14
CA TYR A 92 -6.69 -6.02 11.20
C TYR A 92 -5.33 -6.46 10.69
N LYS A 93 -4.51 -7.04 11.59
CA LYS A 93 -3.25 -7.70 11.22
C LYS A 93 -3.48 -8.75 10.13
N SER A 94 -4.34 -9.73 10.37
CA SER A 94 -4.58 -10.79 9.38
C SER A 94 -5.13 -10.26 8.06
N ALA A 95 -6.00 -9.25 8.11
CA ALA A 95 -6.55 -8.68 6.89
C ALA A 95 -5.52 -7.90 6.06
N ILE A 96 -4.55 -7.22 6.69
CA ILE A 96 -3.47 -6.55 5.93
C ILE A 96 -2.47 -7.58 5.36
N GLU A 97 -2.15 -8.65 6.11
CA GLU A 97 -1.30 -9.75 5.62
C GLU A 97 -1.91 -10.44 4.39
N ILE A 98 -3.21 -10.76 4.45
CA ILE A 98 -3.94 -11.37 3.32
C ILE A 98 -3.95 -10.42 2.12
N ARG A 99 -4.19 -9.12 2.34
CA ARG A 99 -4.23 -8.14 1.25
C ARG A 99 -2.87 -7.94 0.59
N ALA A 100 -1.80 -7.82 1.38
CA ALA A 100 -0.44 -7.69 0.86
C ALA A 100 -0.04 -8.92 0.04
N ALA A 101 -0.30 -10.13 0.55
CA ALA A 101 -0.05 -11.37 -0.19
C ALA A 101 -0.88 -11.46 -1.49
N GLY A 102 -2.14 -11.01 -1.47
CA GLY A 102 -2.99 -10.96 -2.66
C GLY A 102 -2.45 -10.04 -3.74
N LEU A 103 -2.03 -8.83 -3.38
CA LEU A 103 -1.45 -7.87 -4.34
C LEU A 103 -0.13 -8.39 -4.92
N LEU A 104 0.77 -8.93 -4.10
CA LEU A 104 2.07 -9.41 -4.56
C LEU A 104 1.96 -10.68 -5.43
N SER A 105 0.96 -11.54 -5.22
CA SER A 105 0.74 -12.78 -5.97
C SER A 105 -0.02 -12.61 -7.30
N THR A 106 -0.87 -11.61 -7.42
CA THR A 106 -1.75 -11.40 -8.60
C THR A 106 -1.11 -10.60 -9.73
N MET A 107 0.02 -9.94 -9.46
CA MET A 107 0.70 -9.04 -10.40
C MET A 107 1.64 -9.66 -11.46
N PRO A 108 1.56 -10.94 -11.90
CA PRO A 108 2.19 -11.38 -13.15
C PRO A 108 1.26 -11.43 -14.39
N TYR A 109 -0.03 -11.03 -14.30
CA TYR A 109 -1.02 -11.35 -15.35
C TYR A 109 -1.92 -10.20 -15.82
N TYR A 110 -1.38 -9.02 -16.13
CA TYR A 110 -2.14 -7.98 -16.86
C TYR A 110 -1.44 -7.49 -18.14
N ASN A 111 -0.89 -8.40 -18.94
CA ASN A 111 -0.27 -8.04 -20.22
C ASN A 111 -0.84 -8.77 -21.47
N VAL A 112 -2.10 -9.21 -21.45
CA VAL A 112 -2.69 -9.93 -22.63
C VAL A 112 -4.02 -9.36 -23.14
N ALA A 113 -4.65 -8.36 -22.51
CA ALA A 113 -6.02 -7.97 -22.88
C ALA A 113 -6.19 -6.66 -23.68
N VAL A 114 -5.13 -5.92 -24.05
CA VAL A 114 -5.30 -4.59 -24.72
C VAL A 114 -4.51 -4.46 -26.03
N LEU A 115 -4.34 -5.54 -26.79
CA LEU A 115 -3.72 -5.47 -28.14
C LEU A 115 -4.63 -5.91 -29.30
N HIS A 116 -5.95 -6.00 -29.10
CA HIS A 116 -6.89 -6.20 -30.19
C HIS A 116 -8.04 -5.19 -30.12
N ALA A 117 -7.78 -3.99 -30.62
CA ALA A 117 -8.80 -3.06 -31.12
C ALA A 117 -8.32 -2.50 -32.47
#